data_AF-A0A2W4PGI5-F1
#
_entry.id   AF-A0A2W4PGI5-F1
#
_cell.length_a   1.000
_cell.length_b   1.000
_cell.length_c   1.000
_cell.angle_alpha   90.00
_cell.angle_beta   90.00
_cell.angle_gamma   90.00
#
_symmetry.space_group_name_H-M   'P 1'
#
loop_
_entity.id
_entity.type
_entity.pdbx_description
1 polymer ?
#
loop_
_entity_poly.entity_id
_entity_poly.type
_entity_poly.pdbx_seq_one_letter_code
_entity_poly.pdbx_strand_id
1 'polypeptide(L)' 'HGVITLSENVWFSFGENEFRGDTVVYNLREERVQVNPGGRSPSRVNITIRPGSLEGDGDRQPPADEAPAAKHHDPAEDDA' A
#
# COMPACT_ATOMS: atom_id res chain seq x y z
N HIS A 1 -20.02 -15.32 0.48
CA HIS A 1 -18.62 -14.99 0.87
C HIS A 1 -17.72 -16.12 0.39
N GLY A 2 -16.69 -15.82 -0.40
CA GLY A 2 -15.86 -16.85 -1.03
C GLY A 2 -14.37 -16.55 -0.93
N VAL A 3 -13.59 -17.62 -0.85
CA VAL A 3 -12.13 -17.60 -0.97
C VAL A 3 -11.81 -18.39 -2.23
N ILE A 4 -11.06 -17.79 -3.14
CA ILE A 4 -10.60 -18.43 -4.38
C ILE A 4 -9.13 -18.76 -4.19
N THR A 5 -8.76 -20.01 -4.44
CA THR A 5 -7.38 -20.47 -4.44
C THR A 5 -7.02 -20.96 -5.83
N LEU A 6 -6.01 -20.33 -6.40
CA LEU A 6 -5.38 -20.72 -7.66
C LEU A 6 -4.01 -21.33 -7.31
N SER A 7 -3.65 -22.42 -7.97
CA SER A 7 -2.38 -23.14 -7.74
C SER A 7 -1.72 -23.52 -9.07
N GLU A 8 -0.46 -23.95 -9.00
CA GLU A 8 0.35 -24.44 -10.13
C GLU A 8 0.76 -23.34 -11.12
N ASN A 9 1.76 -22.52 -10.73
CA ASN A 9 2.33 -21.45 -11.56
C ASN A 9 1.27 -20.45 -12.06
N VAL A 10 0.62 -19.80 -11.11
CA VAL A 10 -0.47 -18.86 -11.34
C VAL A 10 0.04 -17.55 -11.95
N TRP A 11 -0.72 -17.08 -12.95
CA TRP A 11 -0.71 -15.71 -13.41
C TRP A 11 -2.14 -15.17 -13.34
N PHE A 12 -2.36 -14.23 -12.44
CA PHE A 12 -3.67 -13.68 -12.11
C PHE A 12 -3.65 -12.15 -12.21
N SER A 13 -4.72 -11.57 -12.74
CA SER A 13 -4.90 -10.12 -12.82
C SER A 13 -6.21 -9.68 -12.18
N PHE A 14 -6.18 -8.56 -11.49
CA PHE A 14 -7.36 -7.91 -10.90
C PHE A 14 -7.29 -6.39 -11.16
N GLY A 15 -8.23 -5.89 -11.95
CA GLY A 15 -8.12 -4.56 -12.53
C GLY A 15 -6.84 -4.43 -13.36
N GLU A 16 -6.03 -3.44 -13.04
CA GLU A 16 -4.74 -3.18 -13.69
C GLU A 16 -3.56 -3.87 -12.97
N ASN A 17 -3.81 -4.50 -11.82
CA ASN A 17 -2.79 -5.17 -11.02
C ASN A 17 -2.56 -6.60 -11.50
N GLU A 18 -1.34 -7.07 -11.33
CA GLU A 18 -0.92 -8.41 -11.73
C GLU A 18 -0.17 -9.12 -10.60
N PHE A 19 -0.49 -10.40 -10.39
CA PHE A 19 0.07 -11.24 -9.35
C PHE A 19 0.54 -12.57 -9.94
N ARG A 20 1.81 -12.92 -9.69
CA ARG A 20 2.44 -14.16 -10.16
C ARG A 20 3.09 -14.91 -9.01
N GLY A 21 2.85 -16.22 -8.95
CA GLY A 21 3.43 -17.13 -7.97
C GLY A 21 2.89 -18.55 -8.12
N ASP A 22 3.28 -19.46 -7.23
CA ASP A 22 2.82 -20.86 -7.29
C ASP A 22 1.40 -21.01 -6.78
N THR A 23 0.98 -20.14 -5.86
CA THR A 23 -0.38 -20.12 -5.31
C THR A 23 -0.81 -18.69 -5.09
N VAL A 24 -2.03 -18.36 -5.51
CA VAL A 24 -2.68 -17.07 -5.25
C VAL A 24 -4.00 -17.34 -4.54
N VAL A 25 -4.19 -16.68 -3.40
CA VAL A 25 -5.44 -16.73 -2.64
C VAL A 25 -6.09 -15.35 -2.69
N TYR A 26 -7.32 -15.29 -3.18
CA TYR A 26 -8.14 -14.08 -3.18
C TYR A 26 -9.33 -14.25 -2.24
N ASN A 27 -9.38 -13.42 -1.20
CA ASN A 27 -10.52 -13.30 -0.30
C ASN A 27 -11.45 -12.19 -0.81
N LEU A 28 -12.61 -12.58 -1.33
CA LEU A 28 -13.60 -11.65 -1.91
C LEU A 28 -14.20 -10.71 -0.86
N ARG A 29 -14.24 -11.10 0.42
CA ARG A 29 -14.83 -10.28 1.48
C ARG A 29 -13.89 -9.17 1.95
N GLU A 30 -12.60 -9.49 2.02
CA GLU A 30 -11.55 -8.57 2.49
C GLU A 30 -10.89 -7.82 1.33
N GLU A 31 -11.26 -8.14 0.09
CA GLU A 31 -10.60 -7.67 -1.13
C GLU A 31 -9.07 -7.85 -1.08
N ARG A 32 -8.65 -8.98 -0.48
CA ARG A 32 -7.25 -9.25 -0.14
C ARG A 32 -6.68 -10.34 -1.02
N VAL A 33 -5.55 -10.06 -1.64
CA VAL A 33 -4.74 -11.02 -2.39
C VAL A 33 -3.52 -11.44 -1.57
N GLN A 34 -3.26 -12.73 -1.50
CA GLN A 34 -2.03 -13.30 -0.95
C GLN A 34 -1.36 -14.18 -1.99
N VAL A 35 -0.06 -13.97 -2.21
CA VAL A 35 0.74 -14.80 -3.11
C VAL A 35 1.68 -15.66 -2.28
N ASN A 36 1.74 -16.95 -2.57
CA ASN A 36 2.50 -17.97 -1.85
C ASN A 36 2.31 -17.88 -0.31
N PRO A 37 1.06 -17.91 0.20
CA PRO A 37 0.79 -17.75 1.62
C PRO A 37 1.51 -18.83 2.45
N GLY A 38 2.05 -18.42 3.60
CA GLY A 38 2.84 -19.28 4.46
C GLY A 38 4.28 -19.51 3.99
N GLY A 39 4.73 -18.87 2.90
CA GLY A 39 6.14 -18.82 2.49
C GLY A 39 6.75 -20.19 2.13
N ARG A 40 5.92 -21.21 1.87
CA ARG A 40 6.38 -22.58 1.62
C ARG A 40 6.88 -22.81 0.20
N SER A 41 6.58 -21.90 -0.72
CA SER A 41 7.02 -22.00 -2.11
C SER A 41 8.45 -21.44 -2.24
N PRO A 42 9.39 -22.19 -2.83
CA PRO A 42 10.72 -21.68 -3.18
C PRO A 42 10.68 -20.75 -4.40
N SER A 43 9.55 -20.65 -5.09
CA SER A 43 9.40 -19.90 -6.33
C SER A 43 9.28 -18.40 -6.09
N ARG A 44 9.84 -17.64 -7.04
CA ARG A 44 9.84 -16.17 -6.99
C ARG A 44 8.42 -15.63 -7.12
N VAL A 45 8.04 -14.77 -6.18
CA VAL A 45 6.84 -13.95 -6.27
C VAL A 45 7.13 -12.71 -7.12
N ASN A 46 6.23 -12.38 -8.05
CA ASN A 46 6.26 -11.12 -8.78
C ASN A 46 4.88 -10.46 -8.74
N ILE A 47 4.82 -9.21 -8.27
CA ILE A 47 3.58 -8.44 -8.15
C ILE A 47 3.82 -7.10 -8.81
N THR A 48 2.96 -6.76 -9.78
CA THR A 48 2.91 -5.43 -10.37
C THR A 48 1.66 -4.73 -9.88
N ILE A 49 1.84 -3.67 -9.09
CA ILE A 49 0.74 -2.78 -8.69
C ILE A 49 0.77 -1.56 -9.59
N ARG A 50 -0.34 -1.31 -10.28
CA ARG A 50 -0.55 -0.11 -11.08
C ARG A 50 -1.45 0.81 -10.27
N PRO A 51 -0.89 1.86 -9.62
CA PRO A 51 -1.73 2.86 -8.98
C PRO A 51 -2.57 3.54 -10.07
N GLY A 52 -3.88 3.70 -9.81
CA GLY A 52 -4.71 4.54 -10.67
C GLY A 52 -4.19 5.99 -10.67
N SER A 53 -4.51 6.78 -11.69
CA SER A 53 -4.33 8.22 -11.60
C SER A 53 -5.10 8.73 -10.38
N LEU A 54 -4.44 9.52 -9.52
CA LEU A 54 -5.03 10.23 -8.39
C LEU A 54 -5.98 11.34 -8.88
N GLU A 55 -6.76 11.12 -9.93
CA GLU A 55 -7.79 12.04 -10.39
C GLU A 55 -9.03 11.86 -9.50
N GLY A 56 -8.89 12.35 -8.27
CA GLY A 56 -9.89 12.25 -7.21
C GLY A 56 -9.48 12.82 -5.84
N ASP A 57 -8.26 13.37 -5.68
CA ASP A 57 -7.85 14.13 -4.47
C ASP A 57 -7.87 15.65 -4.72
N GLY A 58 -8.75 16.12 -5.61
CA GLY A 58 -8.92 17.53 -5.94
C GLY A 58 -9.69 18.38 -4.91
N ASP A 59 -10.10 17.80 -3.77
CA ASP A 59 -10.90 18.51 -2.74
C ASP A 59 -10.41 18.26 -1.29
N ARG A 60 -9.19 17.76 -1.08
CA ARG A 60 -8.51 17.95 0.20
C ARG A 60 -7.69 19.23 0.14
N GLN A 61 -8.38 20.36 0.23
CA GLN A 61 -7.74 21.58 0.68
C GLN A 61 -7.24 21.34 2.11
N PRO A 62 -5.92 21.41 2.40
CA PRO A 62 -5.46 21.51 3.77
C PRO A 62 -6.15 22.73 4.42
N PRO A 63 -6.48 22.69 5.72
CA PRO A 63 -7.16 23.80 6.37
C PRO A 63 -6.37 25.09 6.13
N ALA A 64 -6.99 26.04 5.44
CA ALA A 64 -6.44 27.34 5.14
C ALA A 64 -6.53 28.24 6.39
N ASP A 65 -5.93 27.81 7.51
CA ASP A 65 -5.68 28.68 8.65
C ASP A 65 -4.59 28.16 9.59
N GLU A 66 -3.40 27.86 9.08
CA GLU A 66 -2.20 27.93 9.92
C GLU A 66 -1.01 28.45 9.12
N ALA A 67 -0.91 29.79 9.09
CA ALA A 67 0.32 30.51 8.74
C ALA A 67 0.73 31.36 9.98
N PRO A 68 2.00 31.73 10.12
CA PRO A 68 2.99 31.04 10.92
C PRO A 68 3.43 31.86 12.17
N ALA A 69 3.78 31.18 13.26
CA ALA A 69 4.47 31.80 14.40
C ALA A 69 5.31 30.72 15.08
N ALA A 70 6.52 30.93 15.59
CA ALA A 70 7.46 32.01 15.57
C ALA A 70 8.80 31.35 15.96
N LYS A 71 9.90 31.99 15.62
CA LYS A 71 11.25 31.58 16.03
C LYS A 71 11.32 31.41 17.55
N HIS A 72 11.71 30.23 18.04
CA HIS A 72 12.33 30.12 19.37
C HIS A 72 13.83 30.25 19.18
N HIS A 73 14.29 31.49 19.28
CA HIS A 73 15.63 31.85 19.69
C HIS A 73 15.74 31.48 21.18
N ASP A 74 16.67 30.58 21.53
CA ASP A 74 16.97 30.24 22.93
C ASP A 74 17.35 31.52 23.70
N PRO A 75 16.73 31.81 24.85
CA PRO A 75 17.14 32.92 25.69
C PRO A 75 18.29 32.51 26.63
N ALA A 76 19.31 33.37 26.62
CA ALA A 76 20.15 33.81 27.73
C ALA A 76 21.03 32.79 28.48
N GLU A 77 22.34 33.00 28.31
CA GLU A 77 23.33 33.30 29.37
C GLU A 77 22.95 32.92 30.82
N ASP A 78 23.79 32.08 31.43
CA ASP A 78 24.03 32.08 32.88
C ASP A 78 25.52 31.73 33.17
N ASP A 79 26.16 32.64 33.88
CA ASP A 79 27.43 32.67 34.66
C ASP A 79 28.58 31.64 34.49
N ALA A 80 29.79 32.18 34.26
CA ALA A 80 31.04 31.87 34.99
C ALA A 80 32.17 32.88 34.71
#